data_AF-A0A4V3B369-F1
#
_entry.id   AF-A0A4V3B369-F1
#
_cell.length_a   1.000
_cell.length_b   1.000
_cell.length_c   1.000
_cell.angle_alpha   90.00
_cell.angle_beta   90.00
_cell.angle_gamma   90.00
#
_symmetry.space_group_name_H-M   'P 1'
#
loop_
_entity.id
_entity.type
_entity.pdbx_description
1 polymer ?
#
loop_
_entity_poly.entity_id
_entity_poly.type
_entity_poly.pdbx_seq_one_letter_code
_entity_poly.pdbx_strand_id
1 'polypeptide(L)'
;MTSGNEILPTRSAVQTRGVMSPRRAVSAPRWSRRRGVLAAFSVMATAGFVAASLVPLASFPTRAEATELDPLSLYATAVHDAQRYQAGDAPGLELERASDYTVNVKPTPTPTPTPTPVKESSSGSSSSGSSSSGWSPPFVTPNPGSAQAIAYDMVTARGWGDSEFACLVALWNKESGWRVNAFNASSGAYGIPQATPGRKMASVGSDWETNPATQITWGLGYIQGRYGTPCGAWGKSQRSGWY
;
A
#
# COMPACT_ATOMS: atom_id res chain seq x y z
N MET A 1 66.51 54.36 -9.98
CA MET A 1 65.97 53.01 -10.28
C MET A 1 64.77 52.81 -9.36
N THR A 2 63.50 52.64 -9.72
CA THR A 2 62.69 52.68 -10.94
C THR A 2 61.23 52.70 -10.43
N SER A 3 60.36 53.53 -11.04
CA SER A 3 58.87 53.55 -11.13
C SER A 3 57.99 53.17 -9.91
N GLY A 4 56.99 53.95 -9.48
CA GLY A 4 55.84 54.50 -10.25
C GLY A 4 54.63 53.54 -10.07
N ASN A 5 53.40 53.91 -9.68
CA ASN A 5 52.56 54.94 -10.29
C ASN A 5 51.26 55.25 -9.46
N GLU A 6 50.93 56.55 -9.37
CA GLU A 6 49.62 57.27 -9.48
C GLU A 6 48.36 56.82 -8.68
N ILE A 7 47.73 57.61 -7.78
CA ILE A 7 47.09 58.98 -7.83
C ILE A 7 45.63 58.97 -8.33
N LEU A 8 44.67 59.13 -7.39
CA LEU A 8 43.46 60.02 -7.29
C LEU A 8 42.53 60.23 -8.55
N PRO A 9 41.40 61.00 -8.54
CA PRO A 9 40.67 61.75 -7.49
C PRO A 9 39.12 61.61 -7.52
N THR A 10 38.53 62.44 -6.65
CA THR A 10 37.16 62.78 -6.22
C THR A 10 36.31 63.64 -7.16
N ARG A 11 34.98 63.71 -6.86
CA ARG A 11 34.03 64.88 -6.81
C ARG A 11 32.65 64.56 -7.42
N SER A 12 31.57 64.58 -6.63
CA SER A 12 30.67 65.71 -6.27
C SER A 12 29.74 66.17 -7.40
N ALA A 13 28.42 66.08 -7.18
CA ALA A 13 27.48 67.23 -7.11
C ALA A 13 26.01 66.79 -7.21
N VAL A 14 25.15 67.46 -6.44
CA VAL A 14 23.68 67.41 -6.44
C VAL A 14 23.16 68.62 -7.22
N GLN A 15 22.10 68.45 -8.01
CA GLN A 15 21.24 69.57 -8.42
C GLN A 15 19.79 69.13 -8.67
N THR A 16 18.86 70.00 -8.27
CA THR A 16 17.40 69.88 -8.28
C THR A 16 16.78 70.66 -9.46
N ARG A 17 15.63 70.19 -9.99
CA ARG A 17 14.41 70.96 -10.34
C ARG A 17 13.51 70.23 -11.35
N GLY A 18 12.19 70.42 -11.21
CA GLY A 18 11.29 70.57 -12.36
C GLY A 18 10.11 69.61 -12.46
N VAL A 19 8.92 70.09 -12.10
CA VAL A 19 7.60 69.44 -12.24
C VAL A 19 7.13 69.45 -13.69
N MET A 20 6.54 68.35 -14.19
CA MET A 20 5.42 68.33 -15.15
C MET A 20 4.88 66.90 -15.37
N SER A 21 3.65 66.65 -14.94
CA SER A 21 2.78 65.56 -15.43
C SER A 21 2.07 66.08 -16.70
N PRO A 22 1.74 65.24 -17.72
CA PRO A 22 0.63 64.30 -17.55
C PRO A 22 0.61 63.04 -18.45
N ARG A 23 -0.44 62.23 -18.20
CA ARG A 23 -1.10 61.22 -19.06
C ARG A 23 -0.55 59.78 -19.07
N ARG A 24 -1.26 58.97 -18.27
CA ARG A 24 -1.58 57.54 -18.43
C ARG A 24 -1.51 57.02 -19.87
N ALA A 25 -0.78 55.92 -20.05
CA ALA A 25 -1.15 54.85 -20.96
C ALA A 25 -1.22 53.55 -20.14
N VAL A 26 -2.44 53.12 -19.81
CA VAL A 26 -2.70 51.80 -19.23
C VAL A 26 -2.77 50.82 -20.40
N SER A 27 -1.84 49.87 -20.45
CA SER A 27 -1.86 48.77 -21.41
C SER A 27 -3.11 47.92 -21.22
N ALA A 28 -3.91 47.76 -22.28
CA ALA A 28 -5.11 46.92 -22.27
C ALA A 28 -4.73 45.42 -22.43
N PRO A 29 -5.39 44.49 -21.72
CA PRO A 29 -5.20 43.06 -21.92
C PRO A 29 -5.93 42.56 -23.18
N ARG A 30 -5.20 41.84 -24.04
CA ARG A 30 -5.73 41.17 -25.23
C ARG A 30 -6.43 39.86 -24.81
N TRP A 31 -7.74 39.91 -24.61
CA TRP A 31 -8.58 38.72 -24.42
C TRP A 31 -8.72 37.98 -25.75
N SER A 32 -8.18 36.75 -25.81
CA SER A 32 -8.29 35.89 -26.98
C SER A 32 -9.73 35.34 -27.13
N ARG A 33 -10.38 35.78 -28.20
CA ARG A 33 -11.67 35.26 -28.68
C ARG A 33 -11.48 33.87 -29.27
N ARG A 34 -11.69 32.81 -28.48
CA ARG A 34 -12.00 31.46 -29.00
C ARG A 34 -12.99 30.75 -28.06
N ARG A 35 -14.17 31.36 -27.88
CA ARG A 35 -15.39 30.64 -27.47
C ARG A 35 -16.31 30.67 -28.68
N GLY A 36 -16.49 29.52 -29.33
CA GLY A 36 -17.36 29.45 -30.51
C GLY A 36 -17.14 28.28 -31.45
N VAL A 37 -16.66 27.12 -30.99
CA VAL A 37 -16.72 25.87 -31.79
C VAL A 37 -16.81 24.65 -30.85
N LEU A 38 -17.82 24.56 -30.00
CA LEU A 38 -18.25 23.30 -29.33
C LEU A 38 -19.72 23.40 -28.86
N ALA A 39 -20.57 24.05 -29.66
CA ALA A 39 -22.02 24.11 -29.45
C ALA A 39 -22.77 23.52 -30.67
N ALA A 40 -22.21 22.46 -31.25
CA ALA A 40 -22.77 21.77 -32.42
C ALA A 40 -22.55 20.24 -32.37
N PHE A 41 -22.58 19.66 -31.16
CA PHE A 41 -22.68 18.20 -30.97
C PHE A 41 -23.69 17.87 -29.85
N SER A 42 -24.85 18.52 -29.85
CA SER A 42 -25.94 18.22 -28.89
C SER A 42 -27.32 18.11 -29.54
N VAL A 43 -27.39 17.82 -30.85
CA VAL A 43 -28.66 17.64 -31.58
C VAL A 43 -28.83 16.21 -32.14
N MET A 44 -27.86 15.31 -31.93
CA MET A 44 -28.00 13.89 -32.29
C MET A 44 -28.28 13.02 -31.05
N ALA A 45 -29.28 13.41 -30.24
CA ALA A 45 -29.64 12.69 -29.01
C ALA A 45 -31.17 12.55 -28.79
N THR A 46 -32.00 12.75 -29.82
CA THR A 46 -33.48 12.61 -29.72
C THR A 46 -34.12 11.87 -30.89
N ALA A 47 -33.36 11.06 -31.64
CA ALA A 47 -33.89 10.21 -32.72
C ALA A 47 -33.64 8.69 -32.52
N GLY A 48 -33.11 8.28 -31.37
CA GLY A 48 -32.86 6.86 -31.04
C GLY A 48 -33.93 6.20 -30.15
N PHE A 49 -34.86 6.97 -29.56
CA PHE A 49 -35.74 6.46 -28.50
C PHE A 49 -37.19 6.16 -28.96
N VAL A 50 -37.52 6.29 -30.25
CA VAL A 50 -38.89 6.04 -30.76
C VAL A 50 -38.98 4.74 -31.59
N ALA A 51 -37.85 4.15 -32.00
CA ALA A 51 -37.81 2.93 -32.82
C ALA A 51 -37.77 1.61 -32.01
N ALA A 52 -38.17 1.61 -30.74
CA ALA A 52 -38.18 0.41 -29.89
C ALA A 52 -39.59 -0.03 -29.42
N SER A 53 -40.66 0.69 -29.80
CA SER A 53 -42.00 0.47 -29.24
C SER A 53 -42.95 -0.34 -30.11
N LEU A 54 -42.50 -0.93 -31.23
CA LEU A 54 -43.40 -1.63 -32.17
C LEU A 54 -42.77 -2.88 -32.82
N VAL A 55 -42.56 -3.95 -32.05
CA VAL A 55 -42.41 -5.33 -32.58
C VAL A 55 -43.00 -6.34 -31.55
N PRO A 56 -43.69 -7.40 -31.99
CA PRO A 56 -44.98 -7.83 -31.45
C PRO A 56 -44.97 -8.99 -30.43
N LEU A 57 -46.11 -9.08 -29.74
CA LEU A 57 -46.63 -10.23 -29.01
C LEU A 57 -46.74 -11.47 -29.91
N ALA A 58 -45.74 -12.35 -29.91
CA ALA A 58 -45.91 -13.77 -30.22
C ALA A 58 -44.60 -14.53 -29.97
N SER A 59 -44.74 -15.73 -29.41
CA SER A 59 -43.70 -16.75 -29.17
C SER A 59 -43.11 -16.74 -27.75
N PHE A 60 -43.91 -17.23 -26.81
CA PHE A 60 -43.34 -17.93 -25.65
C PHE A 60 -42.77 -19.27 -26.17
N PRO A 61 -41.47 -19.56 -26.03
CA PRO A 61 -41.03 -20.95 -26.08
C PRO A 61 -41.68 -21.70 -24.92
N THR A 62 -42.27 -22.83 -25.24
CA THR A 62 -42.72 -23.87 -24.32
C THR A 62 -41.67 -24.14 -23.25
N ARG A 63 -42.16 -24.39 -22.02
CA ARG A 63 -41.46 -24.89 -20.82
C ARG A 63 -40.04 -25.39 -21.10
N ALA A 64 -39.06 -24.76 -20.45
CA ALA A 64 -37.79 -25.41 -20.19
C ALA A 64 -38.07 -26.67 -19.38
N GLU A 65 -37.76 -27.84 -19.94
CA GLU A 65 -37.47 -29.04 -19.18
C GLU A 65 -36.27 -28.69 -18.29
N ALA A 66 -36.52 -28.43 -17.01
CA ALA A 66 -35.45 -28.36 -16.02
C ALA A 66 -34.93 -29.80 -15.85
N THR A 67 -33.81 -30.11 -16.49
CA THR A 67 -33.03 -31.28 -16.11
C THR A 67 -32.51 -31.02 -14.70
N GLU A 68 -33.17 -31.62 -13.71
CA GLU A 68 -32.76 -31.65 -12.33
C GLU A 68 -31.40 -32.38 -12.26
N LEU A 69 -30.32 -31.60 -12.22
CA LEU A 69 -29.00 -32.13 -11.91
C LEU A 69 -28.93 -32.31 -10.40
N ASP A 70 -28.90 -33.56 -9.95
CA ASP A 70 -28.58 -33.94 -8.57
C ASP A 70 -27.36 -33.13 -8.07
N PRO A 71 -27.39 -32.56 -6.85
CA PRO A 71 -26.24 -31.84 -6.32
C PRO A 71 -25.10 -32.83 -6.05
N LEU A 72 -24.23 -33.03 -7.03
CA LEU A 72 -22.97 -33.72 -6.84
C LEU A 72 -22.14 -32.90 -5.86
N SER A 73 -22.07 -33.39 -4.62
CA SER A 73 -21.16 -32.86 -3.61
C SER A 73 -19.73 -32.84 -4.16
N LEU A 74 -18.97 -31.78 -3.84
CA LEU A 74 -17.54 -31.65 -4.21
C LEU A 74 -16.68 -32.85 -3.79
N TYR A 75 -17.19 -33.70 -2.89
CA TYR A 75 -16.54 -34.95 -2.52
C TYR A 75 -16.55 -35.98 -3.65
N ALA A 76 -17.63 -36.08 -4.43
CA ALA A 76 -17.78 -37.06 -5.51
C ALA A 76 -16.89 -36.74 -6.73
N THR A 77 -16.67 -35.46 -7.04
CA THR A 77 -15.77 -35.06 -8.13
C THR A 77 -14.29 -35.32 -7.81
N ALA A 78 -13.90 -35.24 -6.52
CA ALA A 78 -12.54 -35.54 -6.10
C ALA A 78 -12.17 -37.04 -6.18
N VAL A 79 -13.15 -37.96 -6.06
CA VAL A 79 -12.88 -39.41 -6.17
C VAL A 79 -12.62 -39.83 -7.63
N HIS A 80 -13.19 -39.11 -8.60
CA HIS A 80 -13.02 -39.43 -10.02
C HIS A 80 -11.78 -38.82 -10.66
N ASP A 81 -11.15 -37.82 -10.01
CA ASP A 81 -9.90 -37.20 -10.48
C ASP A 81 -8.63 -37.78 -9.81
N ALA A 82 -8.79 -38.85 -9.02
CA ALA A 82 -7.69 -39.65 -8.52
C ALA A 82 -7.06 -40.47 -9.66
N GLN A 83 -6.17 -39.82 -10.41
CA GLN A 83 -4.96 -40.38 -11.04
C GLN A 83 -5.08 -41.79 -11.63
N ARG A 84 -5.68 -41.91 -12.81
CA ARG A 84 -5.29 -42.97 -13.76
C ARG A 84 -4.01 -42.56 -14.49
N TYR A 85 -2.86 -42.84 -13.88
CA TYR A 85 -1.60 -42.93 -14.61
C TYR A 85 -1.51 -44.31 -15.26
N GLN A 86 -1.67 -44.37 -16.57
CA GLN A 86 -1.40 -45.58 -17.35
C GLN A 86 0.08 -45.57 -17.69
N ALA A 87 0.91 -46.13 -16.81
CA ALA A 87 2.31 -46.36 -17.09
C ALA A 87 2.42 -47.43 -18.18
N GLY A 88 2.85 -47.02 -19.37
CA GLY A 88 3.29 -47.93 -20.41
C GLY A 88 4.51 -48.71 -19.92
N ASP A 89 4.46 -50.01 -20.19
CA ASP A 89 5.50 -51.03 -20.08
C ASP A 89 6.91 -50.50 -19.73
N ALA A 90 7.22 -50.50 -18.43
CA ALA A 90 8.56 -50.28 -17.91
C ALA A 90 8.85 -51.37 -16.86
N PRO A 91 10.03 -52.00 -16.88
CA PRO A 91 10.34 -53.11 -15.99
C PRO A 91 10.24 -52.66 -14.52
N GLY A 92 9.54 -53.44 -13.72
CA GLY A 92 9.30 -53.17 -12.30
C GLY A 92 10.62 -53.02 -11.54
N LEU A 93 10.86 -51.81 -11.03
CA LEU A 93 11.85 -51.59 -9.99
C LEU A 93 11.18 -51.88 -8.64
N GLU A 94 11.52 -53.03 -8.07
CA GLU A 94 11.15 -53.41 -6.72
C GLU A 94 11.89 -52.49 -5.74
N LEU A 95 11.22 -51.42 -5.32
CA LEU A 95 11.72 -50.57 -4.25
C LEU A 95 11.39 -51.26 -2.93
N GLU A 96 12.35 -52.01 -2.39
CA GLU A 96 12.26 -52.55 -1.04
C GLU A 96 11.95 -51.39 -0.08
N ARG A 97 10.81 -51.51 0.61
CA ARG A 97 10.45 -50.62 1.71
C ARG A 97 11.38 -50.93 2.88
N ALA A 98 12.57 -50.33 2.84
CA ALA A 98 13.49 -50.27 3.96
C ALA A 98 12.73 -49.68 5.16
N SER A 99 12.29 -50.59 6.01
CA SER A 99 11.47 -50.33 7.18
C SER A 99 12.41 -49.99 8.33
N ASP A 100 12.99 -48.79 8.31
CA ASP A 100 13.75 -48.26 9.45
C ASP A 100 13.63 -46.73 9.47
N TYR A 101 12.45 -46.24 9.85
CA TYR A 101 12.32 -44.86 10.31
C TYR A 101 12.49 -44.84 11.83
N THR A 102 13.72 -44.58 12.27
CA THR A 102 13.97 -44.23 13.68
C THR A 102 13.33 -42.88 13.96
N VAL A 103 12.22 -42.88 14.69
CA VAL A 103 11.65 -41.66 15.26
C VAL A 103 12.63 -41.17 16.32
N ASN A 104 13.38 -40.11 16.02
CA ASN A 104 14.08 -39.36 17.05
C ASN A 104 13.03 -38.64 17.89
N VAL A 105 12.50 -39.32 18.92
CA VAL A 105 11.71 -38.69 19.96
C VAL A 105 12.66 -37.74 20.69
N LYS A 106 12.59 -36.45 20.34
CA LYS A 106 13.17 -35.40 21.17
C LYS A 106 12.67 -35.62 22.59
N PRO A 107 13.54 -35.76 23.61
CA PRO A 107 13.09 -36.00 24.97
C PRO A 107 12.11 -34.90 25.39
N THR A 108 10.95 -35.33 25.86
CA THR A 108 9.95 -34.52 26.56
C THR A 108 10.64 -33.64 27.60
N PRO A 109 10.54 -32.30 27.54
CA PRO A 109 11.00 -31.47 28.64
C PRO A 109 10.18 -31.84 29.88
N THR A 110 10.87 -32.26 30.94
CA THR A 110 10.31 -32.52 32.26
C THR A 110 9.44 -31.34 32.72
N PRO A 111 8.17 -31.57 33.13
CA PRO A 111 7.32 -30.50 33.66
C PRO A 111 7.72 -30.11 35.09
N THR A 112 7.42 -28.86 35.48
CA THR A 112 7.17 -28.30 36.86
C THR A 112 8.10 -27.11 37.23
N PRO A 113 7.64 -26.04 37.93
CA PRO A 113 6.37 -25.93 38.68
C PRO A 113 5.36 -24.86 38.24
N THR A 114 4.10 -25.27 38.42
CA THR A 114 2.89 -24.48 38.68
C THR A 114 3.10 -23.26 39.59
N PRO A 115 2.68 -22.05 39.17
CA PRO A 115 2.31 -21.01 40.12
C PRO A 115 0.84 -21.20 40.57
N THR A 116 0.67 -21.38 41.89
CA THR A 116 -0.62 -21.37 42.61
C THR A 116 -1.35 -20.02 42.42
N PRO A 117 -2.70 -19.98 42.37
CA PRO A 117 -3.44 -18.80 41.96
C PRO A 117 -3.49 -17.75 43.08
N VAL A 118 -3.21 -16.48 42.74
CA VAL A 118 -3.52 -15.34 43.60
C VAL A 118 -4.33 -14.31 42.82
N LYS A 119 -5.64 -14.36 43.09
CA LYS A 119 -6.57 -13.24 43.29
C LYS A 119 -6.34 -11.97 42.46
N GLU A 120 -7.25 -11.79 41.52
CA GLU A 120 -7.85 -10.53 41.08
C GLU A 120 -7.74 -9.37 42.10
N SER A 121 -7.10 -8.27 41.71
CA SER A 121 -7.60 -6.88 41.91
C SER A 121 -6.64 -5.81 41.36
N SER A 122 -7.25 -4.93 40.55
CA SER A 122 -7.07 -3.47 40.52
C SER A 122 -5.72 -2.82 40.17
N SER A 123 -5.78 -2.10 39.05
CA SER A 123 -5.34 -0.72 38.84
C SER A 123 -3.88 -0.30 39.09
N GLY A 124 -3.26 0.19 38.03
CA GLY A 124 -2.65 1.53 38.04
C GLY A 124 -1.13 1.59 38.05
N SER A 125 -0.63 2.27 37.00
CA SER A 125 0.55 3.18 36.93
C SER A 125 1.51 2.80 35.80
N SER A 126 1.27 3.25 34.56
CA SER A 126 1.68 4.56 34.01
C SER A 126 3.20 4.81 34.04
N SER A 127 3.87 4.49 32.95
CA SER A 127 5.07 5.23 32.51
C SER A 127 4.67 6.12 31.34
N SER A 128 4.58 7.40 31.67
CA SER A 128 4.24 8.55 30.84
C SER A 128 5.11 8.71 29.59
N GLY A 129 4.47 8.64 28.43
CA GLY A 129 4.90 9.29 27.20
C GLY A 129 3.64 9.85 26.54
N SER A 130 3.48 11.18 26.60
CA SER A 130 2.28 11.93 26.23
C SER A 130 1.56 11.39 25.00
N SER A 131 0.42 10.76 25.26
CA SER A 131 -0.59 10.40 24.27
C SER A 131 -1.10 11.67 23.61
N SER A 132 -0.68 11.94 22.38
CA SER A 132 -1.59 12.58 21.45
C SER A 132 -2.71 11.57 21.23
N SER A 133 -3.88 11.81 21.79
CA SER A 133 -5.12 11.09 21.52
C SER A 133 -5.53 11.31 20.06
N GLY A 134 -4.75 10.72 19.16
CA GLY A 134 -5.11 10.53 17.76
C GLY A 134 -5.97 9.28 17.65
N TRP A 135 -6.87 9.27 16.67
CA TRP A 135 -7.69 8.11 16.36
C TRP A 135 -6.80 6.88 16.13
N SER A 136 -7.09 5.78 16.83
CA SER A 136 -6.47 4.47 16.56
C SER A 136 -7.39 3.65 15.65
N PRO A 137 -6.89 3.11 14.53
CA PRO A 137 -7.68 2.24 13.67
C PRO A 137 -8.03 0.92 14.38
N PRO A 138 -9.16 0.31 14.03
CA PRO A 138 -9.51 -1.03 14.52
C PRO A 138 -8.58 -2.09 13.90
N PHE A 139 -8.40 -3.20 14.61
CA PHE A 139 -7.67 -4.36 14.09
C PHE A 139 -8.42 -5.02 12.93
N VAL A 140 -7.66 -5.50 11.94
CA VAL A 140 -8.14 -6.28 10.81
C VAL A 140 -7.27 -7.52 10.71
N THR A 141 -7.90 -8.70 10.70
CA THR A 141 -7.18 -9.96 10.47
C THR A 141 -6.65 -9.98 9.04
N PRO A 142 -5.33 -10.13 8.83
CA PRO A 142 -4.76 -10.17 7.48
C PRO A 142 -5.14 -11.44 6.74
N ASN A 143 -5.39 -11.33 5.43
CA ASN A 143 -5.63 -12.48 4.58
C ASN A 143 -4.33 -13.32 4.44
N PRO A 144 -4.37 -14.65 4.61
CA PRO A 144 -3.21 -15.50 4.41
C PRO A 144 -2.55 -15.30 3.03
N GLY A 145 -1.22 -15.29 2.99
CA GLY A 145 -0.45 -15.08 1.76
C GLY A 145 -0.40 -13.63 1.25
N SER A 146 -1.07 -12.68 1.92
CA SER A 146 -0.97 -11.26 1.57
C SER A 146 0.28 -10.60 2.16
N ALA A 147 0.65 -9.44 1.61
CA ALA A 147 1.69 -8.59 2.21
C ALA A 147 1.36 -8.19 3.67
N GLN A 148 0.07 -8.06 4.01
CA GLN A 148 -0.36 -7.79 5.37
C GLN A 148 -0.09 -8.97 6.31
N ALA A 149 -0.23 -10.22 5.86
CA ALA A 149 0.10 -11.39 6.66
C ALA A 149 1.60 -11.45 6.96
N ILE A 150 2.45 -11.22 5.94
CA ILE A 150 3.90 -11.10 6.12
C ILE A 150 4.23 -10.02 7.15
N ALA A 151 3.59 -8.85 7.05
CA ALA A 151 3.80 -7.76 8.00
C ALA A 151 3.33 -8.13 9.41
N TYR A 152 2.23 -8.87 9.55
CA TYR A 152 1.73 -9.30 10.86
C TYR A 152 2.74 -10.21 11.57
N ASP A 153 3.27 -11.21 10.88
CA ASP A 153 4.32 -12.10 11.42
C ASP A 153 5.55 -11.29 11.83
N MET A 154 5.94 -10.31 11.02
CA MET A 154 7.09 -9.45 11.29
C MET A 154 6.85 -8.44 12.43
N VAL A 155 5.63 -7.96 12.61
CA VAL A 155 5.23 -7.06 13.70
C VAL A 155 5.20 -7.83 15.02
N THR A 156 4.58 -9.01 15.04
CA THR A 156 4.53 -9.87 16.22
C THR A 156 5.91 -10.37 16.62
N ALA A 157 6.78 -10.73 15.65
CA ALA A 157 8.18 -11.09 15.91
C ALA A 157 9.00 -9.95 16.54
N ARG A 158 8.57 -8.68 16.40
CA ARG A 158 9.19 -7.52 17.05
C ARG A 158 8.63 -7.24 18.46
N GLY A 159 7.69 -8.05 18.94
CA GLY A 159 7.01 -7.85 20.22
C GLY A 159 5.93 -6.77 20.18
N TRP A 160 5.51 -6.33 18.99
CA TRP A 160 4.40 -5.41 18.82
C TRP A 160 3.07 -6.17 18.72
N GLY A 161 2.04 -5.68 19.41
CA GLY A 161 0.72 -6.31 19.44
C GLY A 161 -0.22 -5.85 18.31
N ASP A 162 -1.44 -6.35 18.35
CA ASP A 162 -2.47 -6.13 17.33
C ASP A 162 -2.81 -4.64 17.10
N SER A 163 -2.72 -3.80 18.13
CA SER A 163 -2.93 -2.35 18.01
C SER A 163 -1.88 -1.68 17.12
N GLU A 164 -0.62 -2.10 17.24
CA GLU A 164 0.48 -1.60 16.42
C GLU A 164 0.32 -2.09 14.98
N PHE A 165 -0.10 -3.34 14.79
CA PHE A 165 -0.44 -3.83 13.47
C PHE A 165 -1.60 -3.05 12.83
N ALA A 166 -2.66 -2.75 13.58
CA ALA A 166 -3.77 -1.94 13.09
C ALA A 166 -3.31 -0.56 12.60
N CYS A 167 -2.44 0.10 13.37
CA CYS A 167 -1.82 1.38 12.99
C CYS A 167 -0.99 1.24 11.70
N LEU A 168 -0.22 0.16 11.57
CA LEU A 168 0.56 -0.12 10.36
C LEU A 168 -0.34 -0.31 9.14
N VAL A 169 -1.43 -1.07 9.28
CA VAL A 169 -2.43 -1.30 8.23
C VAL A 169 -3.01 0.01 7.75
N ALA A 170 -3.47 0.88 8.65
CA ALA A 170 -3.99 2.19 8.27
C ALA A 170 -2.92 3.07 7.60
N LEU A 171 -1.70 3.06 8.14
CA LEU A 171 -0.59 3.84 7.61
C LEU A 171 -0.27 3.45 6.17
N TRP A 172 0.11 2.19 5.92
CA TRP A 172 0.51 1.76 4.58
C TRP A 172 -0.66 1.62 3.60
N ASN A 173 -1.90 1.53 4.09
CA ASN A 173 -3.08 1.74 3.23
C ASN A 173 -3.08 3.15 2.63
N LYS A 174 -2.81 4.19 3.44
CA LYS A 174 -2.74 5.59 2.97
C LYS A 174 -1.55 5.83 2.04
N GLU A 175 -0.43 5.16 2.28
CA GLU A 175 0.79 5.35 1.48
C GLU A 175 0.69 4.69 0.09
N SER A 176 0.30 3.41 0.02
CA SER A 176 0.39 2.63 -1.21
C SER A 176 -0.84 1.77 -1.50
N GLY A 177 -1.72 1.57 -0.52
CA GLY A 177 -2.74 0.53 -0.56
C GLY A 177 -2.12 -0.87 -0.51
N TRP A 178 -0.98 -1.04 0.17
CA TRP A 178 -0.23 -2.31 0.27
C TRP A 178 0.30 -2.88 -1.05
N ARG A 179 0.41 -2.05 -2.10
CA ARG A 179 0.93 -2.47 -3.41
C ARG A 179 2.46 -2.43 -3.43
N VAL A 180 3.08 -3.58 -3.69
CA VAL A 180 4.55 -3.76 -3.79
C VAL A 180 5.17 -2.90 -4.90
N ASN A 181 4.43 -2.68 -5.98
CA ASN A 181 4.85 -1.91 -7.14
C ASN A 181 4.29 -0.46 -7.14
N ALA A 182 3.81 0.05 -6.01
CA ALA A 182 3.31 1.42 -5.93
C ALA A 182 4.44 2.42 -6.19
N PHE A 183 4.41 3.09 -7.35
CA PHE A 183 5.35 4.14 -7.69
C PHE A 183 4.66 5.50 -7.78
N ASN A 184 5.24 6.50 -7.13
CA ASN A 184 4.81 7.89 -7.24
C ASN A 184 5.81 8.67 -8.10
N ALA A 185 5.42 9.03 -9.32
CA ALA A 185 6.30 9.70 -10.28
C ALA A 185 6.74 11.11 -9.85
N SER A 186 5.94 11.83 -9.05
CA SER A 186 6.29 13.19 -8.64
C SER A 186 7.31 13.24 -7.50
N SER A 187 7.28 12.25 -6.59
CA SER A 187 8.18 12.17 -5.45
C SER A 187 9.31 11.14 -5.59
N GLY A 188 9.18 10.19 -6.52
CA GLY A 188 10.07 9.04 -6.64
C GLY A 188 9.90 8.01 -5.50
N ALA A 189 8.81 8.08 -4.75
CA ALA A 189 8.49 7.11 -3.70
C ALA A 189 8.12 5.75 -4.31
N TYR A 190 8.55 4.66 -3.67
CA TYR A 190 8.32 3.30 -4.17
C TYR A 190 7.89 2.33 -3.07
N GLY A 191 7.01 1.40 -3.45
CA GLY A 191 6.66 0.20 -2.70
C GLY A 191 5.65 0.42 -1.58
N ILE A 192 5.43 -0.63 -0.80
CA ILE A 192 4.50 -0.64 0.34
C ILE A 192 4.74 0.56 1.28
N PRO A 193 5.98 0.82 1.76
CA PRO A 193 6.23 1.90 2.70
C PRO A 193 6.37 3.29 2.03
N GLN A 194 6.30 3.38 0.70
CA GLN A 194 6.60 4.59 -0.08
C GLN A 194 7.99 5.17 0.25
N ALA A 195 9.03 4.35 0.16
CA ALA A 195 10.40 4.76 0.47
C ALA A 195 10.92 5.80 -0.54
N THR A 196 11.49 6.91 -0.04
CA THR A 196 12.06 7.98 -0.86
C THR A 196 13.58 8.11 -0.63
N PRO A 197 14.42 7.76 -1.62
CA PRO A 197 14.14 6.99 -2.83
C PRO A 197 14.03 5.48 -2.55
N GLY A 198 13.28 4.76 -3.39
CA GLY A 198 13.03 3.31 -3.25
C GLY A 198 14.28 2.45 -3.05
N ARG A 199 15.37 2.78 -3.76
CA ARG A 199 16.68 2.11 -3.67
C ARG A 199 17.26 1.97 -2.26
N LYS A 200 16.79 2.76 -1.28
CA LYS A 200 17.20 2.59 0.13
C LYS A 200 16.84 1.20 0.65
N MET A 201 15.81 0.56 0.11
CA MET A 201 15.41 -0.80 0.48
C MET A 201 16.42 -1.86 0.05
N ALA A 202 17.34 -1.53 -0.87
CA ALA A 202 18.45 -2.40 -1.26
C ALA A 202 19.40 -2.75 -0.10
N SER A 203 19.35 -2.00 1.01
CA SER A 203 20.12 -2.34 2.22
C SER A 203 19.61 -3.60 2.92
N VAL A 204 18.38 -4.04 2.63
CA VAL A 204 17.78 -5.26 3.19
C VAL A 204 17.91 -6.42 2.20
N GLY A 205 17.70 -6.18 0.91
CA GLY A 205 17.81 -7.19 -0.13
C GLY A 205 17.85 -6.58 -1.52
N SER A 206 18.57 -7.22 -2.45
CA SER A 206 18.69 -6.76 -3.84
C SER A 206 17.38 -6.87 -4.63
N ASP A 207 16.43 -7.66 -4.16
CA ASP A 207 15.12 -7.94 -4.75
C ASP A 207 14.00 -6.99 -4.25
N TRP A 208 14.38 -5.86 -3.64
CA TRP A 208 13.47 -4.92 -2.99
C TRP A 208 12.35 -4.37 -3.89
N GLU A 209 12.55 -4.32 -5.20
CA GLU A 209 11.52 -3.81 -6.12
C GLU A 209 10.28 -4.71 -6.16
N THR A 210 10.46 -6.02 -6.07
CA THR A 210 9.35 -6.97 -6.29
C THR A 210 9.03 -7.83 -5.07
N ASN A 211 9.87 -7.80 -4.04
CA ASN A 211 9.68 -8.61 -2.85
C ASN A 211 8.99 -7.83 -1.71
N PRO A 212 7.72 -8.16 -1.34
CA PRO A 212 7.03 -7.51 -0.23
C PRO A 212 7.76 -7.69 1.11
N ALA A 213 8.35 -8.87 1.37
CA ALA A 213 9.04 -9.13 2.62
C ALA A 213 10.26 -8.21 2.80
N THR A 214 11.02 -7.96 1.73
CA THR A 214 12.14 -7.01 1.72
C THR A 214 11.65 -5.58 2.01
N GLN A 215 10.57 -5.14 1.34
CA GLN A 215 10.00 -3.81 1.55
C GLN A 215 9.44 -3.61 2.96
N ILE A 216 8.71 -4.60 3.48
CA ILE A 216 8.14 -4.58 4.83
C ILE A 216 9.26 -4.56 5.86
N THR A 217 10.30 -5.39 5.71
CA THR A 217 11.43 -5.42 6.64
C THR A 217 12.12 -4.06 6.72
N TRP A 218 12.38 -3.43 5.57
CA TRP A 218 12.96 -2.09 5.55
C TRP A 218 12.02 -1.05 6.18
N GLY A 219 10.73 -1.08 5.82
CA GLY A 219 9.72 -0.14 6.31
C GLY A 219 9.52 -0.23 7.83
N LEU A 220 9.45 -1.43 8.39
CA LEU A 220 9.35 -1.65 9.84
C LEU A 220 10.63 -1.18 10.55
N GLY A 221 11.81 -1.39 9.97
CA GLY A 221 13.06 -0.87 10.51
C GLY A 221 13.09 0.67 10.53
N TYR A 222 12.61 1.31 9.46
CA TYR A 222 12.47 2.76 9.40
C TYR A 222 11.50 3.29 10.47
N ILE A 223 10.32 2.65 10.61
CA ILE A 223 9.32 2.99 11.62
C ILE A 223 9.92 2.89 13.03
N GLN A 224 10.58 1.78 13.34
CA GLN A 224 11.20 1.58 14.64
C GLN A 224 12.25 2.65 14.94
N GLY A 225 13.14 2.93 13.98
CA GLY A 225 14.22 3.90 14.16
C GLY A 225 13.79 5.37 14.23
N ARG A 226 12.67 5.74 13.59
CA ARG A 226 12.18 7.13 13.55
C ARG A 226 11.05 7.42 14.53
N TYR A 227 10.18 6.45 14.76
CA TYR A 227 8.91 6.63 15.47
C TYR A 227 8.76 5.72 16.68
N GLY A 228 9.67 4.77 16.87
CA GLY A 228 9.60 3.77 17.93
C GLY A 228 8.61 2.66 17.59
N THR A 229 7.36 3.00 17.25
CA THR A 229 6.29 2.03 16.94
C THR A 229 5.44 2.45 15.73
N PRO A 230 4.73 1.50 15.08
CA PRO A 230 3.75 1.79 14.04
C PRO A 230 2.68 2.82 14.42
N CYS A 231 2.16 2.79 15.65
CA CYS A 231 1.21 3.79 16.12
C CYS A 231 1.85 5.17 16.32
N GLY A 232 3.12 5.22 16.72
CA GLY A 232 3.90 6.47 16.72
C GLY A 232 3.99 7.08 15.31
N ALA A 233 4.27 6.25 14.30
CA ALA A 233 4.32 6.66 12.89
C ALA A 233 2.95 7.10 12.37
N TRP A 234 1.89 6.34 12.68
CA TRP A 234 0.52 6.67 12.32
C TRP A 234 0.07 8.00 12.90
N GLY A 235 0.35 8.25 14.19
CA GLY A 235 0.05 9.53 14.83
C GLY A 235 0.77 10.69 14.15
N LYS A 236 2.02 10.50 13.72
CA LYS A 236 2.75 11.52 12.93
C LYS A 236 2.12 11.74 11.56
N SER A 237 1.74 10.68 10.84
CA SER A 237 1.05 10.75 9.55
C SER A 237 -0.27 11.50 9.65
N GLN A 238 -1.06 11.27 10.70
CA GLN A 238 -2.32 12.00 10.94
C GLN A 238 -2.10 13.51 11.14
N ARG A 239 -1.03 13.91 11.85
CA ARG A 239 -0.77 15.33 12.15
C ARG A 239 -0.09 16.10 11.02
N SER A 240 0.73 15.43 10.21
CA SER A 240 1.59 16.11 9.24
C SER A 240 1.40 15.66 7.79
N GLY A 241 0.58 14.64 7.55
CA GLY A 241 0.39 14.03 6.23
C GLY A 241 1.50 13.08 5.81
N TRP A 242 2.61 13.02 6.55
CA TRP A 242 3.79 12.19 6.29
C TRP A 242 4.29 11.50 7.56
N TYR A 243 5.05 10.42 7.35
CA TYR A 243 5.88 9.71 8.32
C TYR A 243 7.21 9.37 7.61
#